data_AF-A0A350CR52-F1
#
_entry.id   AF-A0A350CR52-F1
#
_cell.length_a   1.000
_cell.length_b   1.000
_cell.length_c   1.000
_cell.angle_alpha   90.00
_cell.angle_beta   90.00
_cell.angle_gamma   90.00
#
_symmetry.space_group_name_H-M   'P 1'
#
loop_
_entity.id
_entity.type
_entity.pdbx_description
1 polymer ?
#
loop_
_entity_poly.entity_id
_entity_poly.type
_entity_poly.pdbx_seq_one_letter_code
_entity_poly.pdbx_strand_id
1 'polypeptide(L)'
;ELRALEAPDTEQQLELLRLALFLEPGNDLRAPLAAFTAAHPEHAVGHYLEGLARLDKGERDGLAALGRAMALDPDATKAACERAHAFLVERGEAELAEEYAARWRERDLFERQSG
;
A
#
# COMPACT_ATOMS: atom_id res chain seq x y z
N GLU A 1 34.75 20.08 8.39
CA GLU A 1 33.40 20.60 8.09
C GLU A 1 32.44 19.42 8.04
N LEU A 2 31.49 19.33 8.97
CA LEU A 2 30.41 18.35 8.84
C LEU A 2 29.52 18.81 7.68
N ARG A 3 29.46 18.04 6.58
CA ARG A 3 28.36 18.17 5.63
C ARG A 3 27.08 17.99 6.43
N ALA A 4 26.26 19.05 6.50
CA ALA A 4 24.86 18.89 6.84
C ALA A 4 24.31 17.85 5.85
N LEU A 5 23.93 16.68 6.34
CA LEU A 5 23.18 15.72 5.55
C LEU A 5 21.89 16.45 5.17
N GLU A 6 21.74 16.74 3.88
CA GLU A 6 20.48 17.26 3.35
C GLU A 6 19.37 16.31 3.78
N ALA A 7 18.22 16.87 4.16
CA ALA A 7 17.06 16.04 4.49
C ALA A 7 16.79 15.09 3.32
N PRO A 8 16.42 13.82 3.59
CA PRO A 8 16.13 12.87 2.53
C PRO A 8 15.06 13.46 1.60
N ASP A 9 15.27 13.31 0.28
CA ASP A 9 14.21 13.59 -0.68
C ASP A 9 13.03 12.60 -0.47
N THR A 10 11.89 12.90 -1.08
CA THR A 10 10.65 12.13 -0.89
C THR A 10 10.85 10.62 -1.10
N GLU A 11 11.63 10.23 -2.12
CA GLU A 11 11.87 8.82 -2.44
C GLU A 11 12.79 8.17 -1.42
N GLN A 12 13.82 8.87 -0.95
CA GLN A 12 14.66 8.39 0.15
C GLN A 12 13.85 8.23 1.44
N GLN A 13 12.96 9.17 1.76
CA GLN A 13 12.08 9.07 2.93
C GLN A 13 11.17 7.83 2.81
N LEU A 14 10.57 7.62 1.64
CA LEU A 14 9.72 6.48 1.40
C LEU A 14 10.48 5.15 1.49
N GLU A 15 11.67 5.08 0.89
CA GLU A 15 12.51 3.89 0.93
C GLU A 15 12.93 3.55 2.36
N LEU A 16 13.23 4.55 3.21
CA LEU A 16 13.48 4.32 4.64
C LEU A 16 12.26 3.73 5.35
N LEU A 17 11.06 4.27 5.09
CA LEU A 17 9.81 3.73 5.66
C LEU A 17 9.55 2.31 5.17
N ARG A 18 9.80 2.04 3.89
CA ARG A 18 9.66 0.71 3.29
C ARG A 18 10.62 -0.29 3.92
N LEU A 19 11.89 0.05 4.03
CA LEU A 19 12.90 -0.80 4.66
C LEU A 19 12.55 -1.08 6.11
N ALA A 20 12.16 -0.06 6.87
CA ALA A 20 11.70 -0.26 8.25
C ALA A 20 10.49 -1.21 8.31
N LEU A 21 9.54 -1.11 7.38
CA LEU A 21 8.35 -1.98 7.37
C LEU A 21 8.72 -3.46 7.21
N PHE A 22 9.70 -3.76 6.35
CA PHE A 22 10.07 -5.14 6.04
C PHE A 22 11.19 -5.72 6.93
N LEU A 23 12.10 -4.87 7.42
CA LEU A 23 13.24 -5.30 8.23
C LEU A 23 12.97 -5.20 9.74
N GLU A 24 12.00 -4.38 10.15
CA GLU A 24 11.65 -4.14 11.55
C GLU A 24 10.15 -4.39 11.79
N PRO A 25 9.64 -5.63 11.70
CA PRO A 25 8.20 -5.93 11.82
C PRO A 25 7.57 -5.57 13.18
N GLY A 26 8.42 -5.32 14.20
CA GLY A 26 7.99 -4.81 15.50
C GLY A 26 7.76 -3.29 15.53
N ASN A 27 8.25 -2.56 14.54
CA ASN A 27 8.09 -1.11 14.42
C ASN A 27 6.68 -0.78 13.90
N ASP A 28 6.01 0.16 14.56
CA ASP A 28 4.66 0.58 14.15
C ASP A 28 4.75 1.78 13.21
N LEU A 29 4.64 1.49 11.92
CA LEU A 29 4.76 2.49 10.87
C LEU A 29 3.43 3.10 10.42
N ARG A 30 2.30 2.77 11.08
CA ARG A 30 1.00 3.35 10.73
C ARG A 30 1.02 4.88 10.77
N ALA A 31 1.53 5.47 11.85
CA ALA A 31 1.60 6.93 11.98
C ALA A 31 2.64 7.57 11.03
N PRO A 32 3.88 7.06 10.91
CA PRO A 32 4.84 7.56 9.91
C PRO A 32 4.33 7.50 8.47
N LEU A 33 3.71 6.39 8.05
CA LEU A 33 3.18 6.23 6.70
C LEU A 33 1.96 7.14 6.46
N ALA A 34 1.06 7.27 7.42
CA ALA A 34 -0.05 8.21 7.33
C ALA A 34 0.42 9.68 7.23
N ALA A 35 1.50 10.03 7.94
CA ALA A 35 2.10 11.36 7.82
C ALA A 35 2.74 11.57 6.43
N PHE A 36 3.40 10.54 5.89
CA PHE A 36 3.97 10.57 4.54
C PHE A 36 2.89 10.76 3.48
N THR A 37 1.82 9.96 3.50
CA THR A 37 0.74 10.05 2.51
C THR A 37 -0.08 11.32 2.63
N ALA A 38 -0.20 11.90 3.84
CA ALA A 38 -0.78 13.23 4.02
C ALA A 38 0.07 14.34 3.38
N ALA A 39 1.40 14.24 3.46
CA ALA A 39 2.32 15.18 2.82
C ALA A 39 2.46 14.96 1.30
N HIS A 40 2.28 13.72 0.85
CA HIS A 40 2.43 13.29 -0.54
C HIS A 40 1.18 12.53 -1.04
N PRO A 41 0.03 13.20 -1.19
CA PRO A 41 -1.26 12.55 -1.44
C PRO A 41 -1.37 11.84 -2.80
N GLU A 42 -0.46 12.15 -3.73
CA GLU A 42 -0.40 11.56 -5.07
C GLU A 42 0.68 10.46 -5.18
N HIS A 43 1.29 10.05 -4.06
CA HIS A 43 2.32 9.03 -4.06
C HIS A 43 1.73 7.62 -3.93
N ALA A 44 1.56 6.93 -5.06
CA ALA A 44 0.90 5.61 -5.11
C ALA A 44 1.54 4.58 -4.16
N VAL A 45 2.88 4.44 -4.19
CA VAL A 45 3.60 3.49 -3.33
C VAL A 45 3.47 3.83 -1.84
N GLY A 46 3.42 5.11 -1.47
CA GLY A 46 3.18 5.54 -0.09
C GLY A 46 1.82 5.06 0.42
N HIS A 47 0.77 5.24 -0.38
CA HIS A 47 -0.58 4.73 -0.06
C HIS A 47 -0.61 3.19 0.02
N TYR A 48 0.13 2.51 -0.86
CA TYR A 48 0.24 1.05 -0.80
C TYR A 48 0.86 0.59 0.53
N LEU A 49 1.99 1.17 0.92
CA LEU A 49 2.68 0.83 2.17
C LEU A 49 1.85 1.20 3.41
N GLU A 50 1.15 2.34 3.42
CA GLU A 50 0.20 2.67 4.49
C GLU A 50 -0.88 1.60 4.60
N GLY A 51 -1.45 1.17 3.47
CA GLY A 51 -2.40 0.07 3.40
C GLY A 51 -1.87 -1.19 4.05
N LEU A 52 -0.66 -1.62 3.68
CA LEU A 52 -0.01 -2.80 4.29
C LEU A 52 0.12 -2.66 5.81
N ALA A 53 0.71 -1.56 6.27
CA ALA A 53 0.97 -1.34 7.69
C ALA A 53 -0.31 -1.34 8.55
N ARG A 54 -1.44 -0.86 7.99
CA ARG A 54 -2.75 -0.88 8.66
C ARG A 54 -3.37 -2.26 8.65
N LEU A 55 -3.42 -2.93 7.49
CA LEU A 55 -4.02 -4.26 7.38
C LEU A 55 -3.27 -5.30 8.23
N ASP A 56 -1.93 -5.24 8.27
CA ASP A 56 -1.10 -6.13 9.10
C ASP A 56 -1.35 -5.92 10.62
N LYS A 57 -1.94 -4.78 11.02
CA LYS A 57 -2.39 -4.50 12.39
C LYS A 57 -3.88 -4.74 12.61
N GLY A 58 -4.58 -5.31 11.63
CA GLY A 58 -6.02 -5.59 11.71
C GLY A 58 -6.91 -4.37 11.43
N GLU A 59 -6.36 -3.24 10.99
CA GLU A 59 -7.11 -2.00 10.78
C GLU A 59 -7.72 -1.96 9.38
N ARG A 60 -9.06 -1.98 9.32
CA ARG A 60 -9.81 -1.94 8.05
C ARG A 60 -9.52 -0.72 7.19
N ASP A 61 -9.13 0.41 7.79
CA ASP A 61 -8.82 1.65 7.08
C ASP A 61 -7.69 1.47 6.04
N GLY A 62 -6.86 0.44 6.18
CA GLY A 62 -5.86 0.07 5.17
C GLY A 62 -6.46 -0.22 3.79
N LEU A 63 -7.72 -0.67 3.70
CA LEU A 63 -8.41 -0.89 2.43
C LEU A 63 -8.59 0.42 1.64
N ALA A 64 -8.83 1.54 2.33
CA ALA A 64 -8.98 2.85 1.67
C ALA A 64 -7.63 3.34 1.09
N ALA A 65 -6.54 3.13 1.82
CA ALA A 65 -5.19 3.45 1.35
C ALA A 65 -4.81 2.60 0.13
N LEU A 66 -5.09 1.29 0.15
CA LEU A 66 -4.94 0.43 -1.04
C LEU A 66 -5.79 0.92 -2.21
N GLY A 67 -7.02 1.38 -1.96
CA GLY A 67 -7.89 2.00 -2.96
C GLY A 67 -7.25 3.23 -3.62
N ARG A 68 -6.60 4.11 -2.83
CA ARG A 68 -5.85 5.26 -3.34
C ARG A 68 -4.64 4.85 -4.17
N ALA A 69 -3.89 3.83 -3.73
CA ALA A 69 -2.75 3.32 -4.49
C ALA A 69 -3.18 2.84 -5.89
N MET A 70 -4.26 2.07 -6.00
CA MET A 70 -4.81 1.60 -7.29
C MET A 70 -5.31 2.72 -8.20
N ALA A 71 -5.87 3.78 -7.62
CA ALA A 71 -6.36 4.92 -8.39
C ALA A 71 -5.22 5.77 -8.96
N LEU A 72 -4.10 5.87 -8.24
CA LEU A 72 -2.91 6.63 -8.65
C LEU A 72 -2.04 5.83 -9.62
N ASP A 73 -1.90 4.53 -9.39
CA ASP A 73 -1.11 3.62 -10.21
C ASP A 73 -1.88 2.31 -10.47
N PRO A 74 -2.41 2.13 -11.69
CA PRO A 74 -3.10 0.90 -12.07
C PRO A 74 -2.24 -0.36 -11.94
N ASP A 75 -0.91 -0.27 -12.00
CA ASP A 75 -0.01 -1.43 -11.87
C ASP A 75 0.03 -1.95 -10.43
N ALA A 76 -0.33 -1.11 -9.45
CA ALA A 76 -0.50 -1.53 -8.06
C ALA A 76 -1.78 -2.39 -7.85
N THR A 77 -2.70 -2.43 -8.82
CA THR A 77 -4.03 -3.07 -8.67
C THR A 77 -3.95 -4.51 -8.24
N LYS A 78 -3.11 -5.33 -8.88
CA LYS A 78 -3.02 -6.75 -8.54
C LYS A 78 -2.50 -6.96 -7.12
N ALA A 79 -1.38 -6.33 -6.77
CA ALA A 79 -0.77 -6.46 -5.44
C ALA A 79 -1.67 -5.91 -4.33
N ALA A 80 -2.38 -4.80 -4.57
CA ALA A 80 -3.34 -4.24 -3.62
C ALA A 80 -4.56 -5.16 -3.43
N CYS A 81 -5.11 -5.71 -4.52
CA CYS A 81 -6.24 -6.64 -4.44
C CYS A 81 -5.88 -7.93 -3.70
N GLU A 82 -4.69 -8.48 -3.92
CA GLU A 82 -4.23 -9.68 -3.20
C GLU A 82 -4.18 -9.45 -1.68
N ARG A 83 -3.65 -8.30 -1.24
CA ARG A 83 -3.57 -7.93 0.18
C ARG A 83 -4.93 -7.68 0.80
N ALA A 84 -5.79 -6.93 0.11
CA ALA A 84 -7.16 -6.69 0.55
C ALA A 84 -7.97 -7.99 0.64
N HIS A 85 -7.88 -8.87 -0.37
CA HIS A 85 -8.55 -10.15 -0.40
C HIS A 85 -8.12 -11.04 0.78
N ALA A 86 -6.81 -11.19 1.02
CA ALA A 86 -6.30 -12.00 2.14
C ALA A 86 -6.86 -11.51 3.48
N PHE A 87 -6.78 -10.20 3.74
CA PHE A 87 -7.32 -9.58 4.95
C PHE A 87 -8.83 -9.84 5.14
N LEU A 88 -9.62 -9.75 4.06
CA LEU A 88 -11.07 -9.93 4.12
C LEU A 88 -11.48 -11.40 4.31
N VAL A 89 -10.75 -12.34 3.68
CA VAL A 89 -10.98 -13.78 3.85
C VAL A 89 -10.73 -14.22 5.29
N GLU A 90 -9.65 -13.76 5.91
CA GLU A 90 -9.34 -14.05 7.32
C GLU A 90 -10.46 -13.60 8.28
N ARG A 91 -11.25 -12.60 7.86
CA ARG A 91 -12.35 -12.02 8.63
C ARG A 91 -13.73 -12.58 8.23
N GLY A 92 -13.79 -13.50 7.27
CA GLY A 92 -15.04 -14.09 6.78
C GLY A 92 -15.87 -13.15 5.91
N GLU A 93 -15.30 -12.08 5.38
CA GLU A 93 -16.00 -11.07 4.58
C GLU A 93 -15.99 -11.42 3.09
N ALA A 94 -16.58 -12.57 2.76
CA ALA A 94 -16.46 -13.21 1.44
C ALA A 94 -16.96 -12.34 0.27
N GLU A 95 -18.07 -11.62 0.44
CA GLU A 95 -18.63 -10.76 -0.62
C GLU A 95 -17.64 -9.66 -1.02
N LEU A 96 -17.07 -8.95 -0.04
CA LEU A 96 -16.11 -7.90 -0.31
C LEU A 96 -14.77 -8.46 -0.80
N ALA A 97 -14.35 -9.63 -0.31
CA ALA A 97 -13.16 -10.31 -0.82
C ALA A 97 -13.30 -10.61 -2.33
N GLU A 98 -14.48 -11.09 -2.75
CA GLU A 98 -14.78 -11.37 -4.16
C GLU A 98 -14.73 -10.10 -5.02
N GLU A 99 -15.14 -8.93 -4.51
CA GLU A 99 -14.99 -7.66 -5.25
C GLU A 99 -13.52 -7.35 -5.59
N TYR A 100 -12.60 -7.57 -4.64
CA TYR A 100 -11.17 -7.41 -4.90
C TYR A 100 -10.63 -8.50 -5.85
N ALA A 101 -11.11 -9.73 -5.75
CA ALA A 101 -10.74 -10.80 -6.67
C ALA A 101 -11.24 -10.53 -8.11
N ALA A 102 -12.44 -9.96 -8.27
CA ALA A 102 -12.97 -9.54 -9.55
C ALA A 102 -12.12 -8.43 -10.17
N ARG A 103 -11.77 -7.39 -9.40
CA ARG A 103 -10.89 -6.30 -9.87
C ARG A 103 -9.50 -6.81 -10.28
N TRP A 104 -8.93 -7.76 -9.53
CA TRP A 104 -7.68 -8.42 -9.91
C TRP A 104 -7.80 -9.11 -11.28
N ARG A 105 -8.89 -9.87 -11.49
CA ARG A 105 -9.13 -10.60 -12.75
C ARG A 105 -9.33 -9.65 -13.94
N GLU A 106 -10.05 -8.56 -13.74
CA GLU A 106 -10.23 -7.52 -14.77
C GLU A 106 -8.87 -6.94 -15.18
N ARG A 107 -8.01 -6.60 -14.21
CA ARG A 107 -6.67 -6.09 -14.50
C ARG A 107 -5.80 -7.12 -15.21
N ASP A 108 -5.85 -8.38 -14.79
CA ASP A 108 -5.11 -9.48 -15.43
C ASP A 108 -5.54 -9.71 -16.88
N LEU A 109 -6.85 -9.67 -17.15
CA LEU A 109 -7.38 -9.78 -18.50
C LEU A 109 -6.96 -8.60 -19.37
N PHE A 110 -6.98 -7.39 -18.84
CA PHE A 110 -6.54 -6.19 -19.56
C PHE A 110 -5.05 -6.27 -19.96
N GLU A 111 -4.18 -6.66 -19.03
CA GLU A 111 -2.74 -6.80 -19.29
C GLU A 111 -2.45 -7.87 -20.35
N ARG A 112 -3.12 -9.02 -20.30
CA ARG A 112 -2.95 -10.10 -21.29
C ARG A 112 -3.43 -9.73 -22.69
N GLN A 113 -4.37 -8.80 -22.81
CA GLN A 113 -4.88 -8.32 -24.10
C GLN A 113 -4.06 -7.17 -24.67
N SER A 114 -3.30 -6.48 -23.82
CA SER A 114 -2.54 -5.26 -24.17
C SER A 114 -1.05 -5.51 -24.37
N GLY A 115 -0.56 -6.71 -24.06
CA GLY A 115 0.82 -7.17 -24.32
C GLY A 115 0.89 -8.03 -25.58
#